data_AF-A0A849MKQ5-F1
#
_entry.id   AF-A0A849MKQ5-F1
#
_cell.length_a   1.000
_cell.length_b   1.000
_cell.length_c   1.000
_cell.angle_alpha   90.00
_cell.angle_beta   90.00
_cell.angle_gamma   90.00
#
_symmetry.space_group_name_H-M   'P 1'
#
loop_
_entity.id
_entity.type
_entity.pdbx_description
1 polymer ?
#
loop_
_entity_poly.entity_id
_entity_poly.type
_entity_poly.pdbx_seq_one_letter_code
_entity_poly.pdbx_strand_id
1 'polypeptide(L)'
;MSRIAKLIIVFAILLSGLAFHLKNNQIIELNYYVGVLDMPLSWLVVIILFIGALLGILASMPMIIKLKSQKLKLEKQIKNSEKEINNLRVMPVKD
;
A
#
# COMPACT_ATOMS: atom_id res chain seq x y z
N MET A 1 19.73 -8.28 -3.51
CA MET A 1 19.89 -7.59 -2.21
C MET A 1 18.56 -7.13 -1.60
N SER A 2 17.72 -6.32 -2.27
CA SER A 2 16.48 -5.80 -1.67
C SER A 2 15.42 -6.85 -1.31
N ARG A 3 15.34 -7.98 -2.02
CA ARG A 3 14.37 -9.06 -1.73
C ARG A 3 14.69 -9.79 -0.41
N ILE A 4 15.96 -10.13 -0.19
CA ILE A 4 16.41 -10.83 1.01
C ILE A 4 16.27 -9.92 2.24
N ALA A 5 16.65 -8.64 2.12
CA ALA A 5 16.46 -7.66 3.20
C ALA A 5 14.98 -7.51 3.59
N LYS A 6 14.05 -7.45 2.61
CA LYS A 6 12.61 -7.43 2.88
C LYS A 6 12.14 -8.68 3.61
N LEU A 7 12.61 -9.86 3.20
CA LEU A 7 12.27 -11.13 3.87
C LEU A 7 12.76 -11.15 5.32
N ILE A 8 13.99 -10.70 5.57
CA ILE A 8 14.53 -10.60 6.94
C ILE A 8 13.68 -9.66 7.80
N ILE A 9 13.30 -8.49 7.26
CA ILE A 9 12.44 -7.53 7.96
C ILE A 9 11.08 -8.15 8.27
N VAL A 10 10.43 -8.79 7.28
CA VAL A 10 9.14 -9.46 7.48
C VAL A 10 9.25 -10.55 8.54
N PHE A 11 10.32 -11.35 8.51
CA PHE A 11 10.55 -12.41 9.48
C PHE A 11 10.77 -11.86 10.89
N ALA A 12 11.55 -10.78 11.03
CA ALA A 12 11.75 -10.10 12.31
C ALA A 12 10.44 -9.53 12.87
N ILE A 13 9.60 -8.93 12.02
CA ILE A 13 8.28 -8.43 12.41
C ILE A 13 7.40 -9.57 12.90
N LEU A 14 7.33 -10.70 12.18
CA LEU A 14 6.55 -11.87 12.57
C LEU A 14 7.01 -12.44 13.92
N LEU A 15 8.31 -12.62 14.11
CA LEU A 15 8.88 -13.08 15.38
C LEU A 15 8.54 -12.14 16.53
N SER A 16 8.65 -10.83 16.32
CA SER A 16 8.32 -9.84 17.34
C SER A 16 6.83 -9.87 17.70
N GLY A 17 5.94 -10.03 16.70
CA GLY A 17 4.51 -10.18 16.91
C GLY A 17 4.15 -11.44 17.71
N LEU A 18 4.80 -12.57 17.41
CA LEU A 18 4.60 -13.82 18.15
C LEU A 18 5.09 -13.70 19.61
N ALA A 19 6.29 -13.14 19.81
CA ALA A 19 6.83 -12.92 21.15
C ALA A 19 5.93 -11.97 21.97
N PHE A 20 5.40 -10.93 21.35
CA PHE A 20 4.43 -10.02 21.95
C PHE A 20 3.14 -10.75 22.32
N HIS A 21 2.59 -11.57 21.43
CA HIS A 21 1.37 -12.34 21.68
C HIS A 21 1.51 -13.29 22.87
N LEU A 22 2.61 -14.05 22.93
CA LEU A 22 2.86 -15.01 24.01
C LEU A 22 2.98 -14.33 25.38
N LYS A 23 3.67 -13.18 25.45
CA LYS A 23 3.86 -12.46 26.71
C LYS A 23 2.63 -11.68 27.16
N ASN A 24 1.77 -11.28 26.22
CA ASN A 24 0.58 -10.45 26.48
C ASN A 24 -0.72 -11.22 26.28
N ASN A 25 -0.76 -12.52 26.63
CA ASN A 25 -1.97 -13.34 26.58
C ASN A 25 -2.95 -13.08 27.75
N GLN A 26 -2.91 -11.88 28.32
CA GLN A 26 -3.85 -11.47 29.37
C GLN A 26 -5.23 -11.25 28.75
N ILE A 27 -6.25 -11.84 29.37
CA ILE A 27 -7.65 -11.60 29.01
C ILE A 27 -8.04 -10.24 29.56
N ILE A 28 -8.61 -9.39 28.69
CA ILE A 28 -9.14 -8.08 29.05
C ILE A 28 -10.63 -8.04 28.78
N GLU A 29 -11.36 -7.32 29.61
CA GLU A 29 -12.79 -7.05 29.42
C GLU A 29 -12.96 -5.76 28.60
N LEU A 30 -13.64 -5.87 27.46
CA LEU A 30 -14.01 -4.72 26.63
C LEU A 30 -15.48 -4.38 26.86
N ASN A 31 -15.71 -3.31 27.63
CA ASN A 31 -17.04 -2.74 27.83
C ASN A 31 -17.44 -1.89 26.61
N TYR A 32 -18.16 -2.51 25.68
CA TYR A 32 -18.81 -1.82 24.57
C TYR A 32 -20.17 -1.25 24.99
N TYR A 33 -20.68 -0.28 24.24
CA TYR A 33 -21.99 0.34 24.49
C TYR A 33 -23.16 -0.66 24.53
N VAL A 34 -23.00 -1.85 23.95
CA VAL A 34 -24.05 -2.90 23.86
C VAL A 34 -23.58 -4.23 24.45
N GLY A 35 -22.58 -4.24 25.35
CA GLY A 35 -22.18 -5.45 26.06
C GLY A 35 -20.70 -5.51 26.43
N VAL A 36 -20.32 -6.58 27.11
CA VAL A 36 -18.94 -6.85 27.53
C VAL A 36 -18.38 -8.00 26.71
N LEU A 37 -17.16 -7.83 26.18
CA LEU A 37 -16.45 -8.86 25.42
C LEU A 37 -15.11 -9.16 26.07
N ASP A 38 -14.91 -10.41 26.46
CA ASP A 38 -13.63 -10.86 27.01
C ASP A 38 -12.75 -11.42 25.91
N MET A 39 -11.59 -10.81 25.71
CA MET A 39 -10.64 -11.30 24.71
C MET A 39 -9.20 -11.03 25.12
N PRO A 40 -8.23 -11.82 24.63
CA PRO A 40 -6.82 -11.53 24.90
C PRO A 40 -6.41 -10.19 24.28
N LEU A 41 -5.67 -9.38 25.03
CA LEU A 41 -5.17 -8.07 24.58
C LEU A 41 -4.45 -8.16 23.23
N SER A 42 -3.68 -9.24 23.04
CA SER A 42 -2.95 -9.51 21.82
C SER A 42 -3.85 -9.59 20.58
N TRP A 43 -5.04 -10.19 20.68
CA TRP A 43 -6.00 -10.25 19.58
C TRP A 43 -6.58 -8.88 19.25
N LEU A 44 -6.87 -8.06 20.26
CA LEU A 44 -7.39 -6.71 20.06
C LEU A 44 -6.40 -5.86 19.27
N VAL A 45 -5.12 -5.89 19.67
CA VAL A 45 -4.05 -5.16 18.98
C VAL A 45 -3.91 -5.62 17.52
N VAL A 46 -3.97 -6.93 17.27
CA VAL A 46 -3.90 -7.47 15.90
C VAL A 46 -5.07 -6.97 15.04
N ILE A 47 -6.30 -6.98 15.58
CA ILE A 47 -7.49 -6.49 14.86
C ILE A 47 -7.36 -5.00 14.56
N ILE A 48 -6.97 -4.18 15.54
CA ILE A 48 -6.79 -2.73 15.36
C ILE A 48 -5.73 -2.44 14.29
N LEU A 49 -4.58 -3.12 14.35
CA LEU A 49 -3.52 -2.96 13.35
C LEU A 49 -3.98 -3.40 11.96
N PHE A 50 -4.71 -4.50 11.86
CA PHE A 50 -5.24 -4.99 10.60
C PHE A 50 -6.24 -4.00 9.99
N ILE A 51 -7.19 -3.50 10.79
CA ILE A 51 -8.15 -2.48 10.35
C ILE A 51 -7.41 -1.20 9.95
N GLY A 52 -6.45 -0.73 10.75
CA GLY A 52 -5.65 0.44 10.45
C GLY A 52 -4.86 0.31 9.13
N ALA A 53 -4.25 -0.85 8.90
CA ALA A 53 -3.55 -1.14 7.65
C ALA A 53 -4.51 -1.15 6.45
N LEU A 54 -5.69 -1.76 6.59
CA LEU A 54 -6.71 -1.79 5.55
C LEU A 54 -7.21 -0.38 5.22
N LEU A 55 -7.49 0.44 6.23
CA LEU A 55 -7.86 1.84 6.08
C LEU A 55 -6.74 2.65 5.41
N GLY A 56 -5.47 2.42 5.79
CA GLY A 56 -4.33 3.07 5.15
C GLY A 56 -4.21 2.73 3.66
N ILE A 57 -4.42 1.46 3.29
CA ILE A 57 -4.46 1.02 1.88
C ILE A 57 -5.59 1.73 1.15
N LEU A 58 -6.81 1.72 1.70
CA LEU A 58 -7.98 2.37 1.10
C LEU A 58 -7.74 3.88 0.94
N ALA A 59 -7.18 4.55 1.94
CA ALA A 59 -6.85 5.97 1.88
C ALA A 59 -5.80 6.28 0.81
N SER A 60 -4.87 5.35 0.52
CA SER A 60 -3.86 5.52 -0.52
C SER A 60 -4.37 5.29 -1.95
N MET A 61 -5.50 4.59 -2.13
CA MET A 61 -6.00 4.21 -3.46
C MET A 61 -6.23 5.40 -4.41
N PRO A 62 -6.89 6.51 -4.02
CA PRO A 62 -7.13 7.63 -4.93
C PRO A 62 -5.84 8.23 -5.50
N MET A 63 -4.79 8.31 -4.66
CA MET A 63 -3.48 8.81 -5.08
C MET A 63 -2.85 7.88 -6.12
N ILE A 64 -2.89 6.57 -5.87
CA ILE A 64 -2.34 5.56 -6.80
C ILE A 64 -3.06 5.60 -8.14
N ILE A 65 -4.40 5.69 -8.13
CA ILE A 65 -5.22 5.78 -9.36
C ILE A 65 -4.85 7.05 -10.14
N LYS A 66 -4.76 8.20 -9.47
CA LYS A 66 -4.36 9.47 -10.09
C LYS A 66 -2.98 9.38 -10.73
N LEU A 67 -2.00 8.81 -10.03
CA LEU A 67 -0.65 8.61 -10.54
C LEU A 67 -0.63 7.70 -11.78
N LYS A 68 -1.40 6.61 -11.76
CA LYS A 68 -1.49 5.69 -12.91
C LYS A 68 -2.11 6.37 -14.14
N SER A 69 -3.17 7.16 -13.94
CA SER A 69 -3.81 7.93 -15.01
C SER A 69 -2.89 9.01 -15.58
N GLN A 70 -2.16 9.72 -14.72
CA GLN A 70 -1.16 10.70 -15.16
C GLN A 70 -0.05 10.03 -15.96
N LYS A 71 0.50 8.91 -15.48
CA LYS A 71 1.51 8.13 -16.19
C LYS A 71 1.06 7.79 -17.63
N LEU A 72 -0.15 7.25 -17.79
CA LEU A 72 -0.70 6.92 -19.11
C LEU A 72 -0.86 8.15 -20.01
N LYS A 73 -1.27 9.29 -19.43
CA LYS A 73 -1.38 10.56 -20.17
C LYS A 73 -0.03 11.05 -20.66
N LEU A 74 1.00 11.00 -19.81
CA LEU A 74 2.37 11.38 -20.16
C LEU A 74 2.95 10.47 -21.26
N GLU A 75 2.76 9.15 -21.15
CA GLU A 75 3.19 8.19 -22.19
C GLU A 75 2.54 8.49 -23.54
N LYS A 76 1.24 8.84 -23.55
CA LYS A 76 0.54 9.24 -24.78
C LYS A 76 1.07 10.55 -25.37
N GLN A 77 1.40 11.53 -24.52
CA GLN A 77 1.97 12.79 -24.97
C GLN A 77 3.34 12.58 -25.63
N ILE A 78 4.23 11.80 -25.01
CA ILE A 78 5.53 11.43 -25.58
C ILE A 78 5.35 10.81 -26.97
N LYS A 79 4.48 9.80 -27.08
CA LYS A 79 4.22 9.11 -28.36
C LYS A 79 3.69 10.06 -29.44
N ASN A 80 2.85 11.02 -29.07
CA ASN A 80 2.32 11.99 -30.03
C ASN A 80 3.40 12.98 -30.48
N SER A 81 4.19 13.51 -29.55
CA SER A 81 5.31 14.41 -29.88
C SER A 81 6.36 13.72 -30.75
N GLU A 82 6.68 12.45 -30.50
CA GLU A 82 7.57 11.66 -31.36
C GLU A 82 7.01 11.52 -32.79
N LYS A 83 5.70 11.31 -32.93
CA LYS A 83 5.04 11.26 -34.24
C LYS A 83 5.07 12.59 -34.96
N GLU A 84 4.84 13.70 -34.26
CA GLU A 84 4.90 15.05 -34.85
C GLU A 84 6.31 15.37 -35.35
N ILE A 85 7.34 15.09 -34.54
CA ILE A 85 8.74 15.25 -34.97
C ILE A 85 9.04 14.39 -36.20
N ASN A 86 8.60 13.13 -36.21
CA ASN A 86 8.84 12.24 -37.34
C ASN A 86 8.13 12.75 -38.60
N ASN A 87 6.85 13.15 -38.48
CA ASN A 87 6.08 13.72 -39.58
C ASN A 87 6.74 14.98 -40.15
N LEU A 88 7.23 15.88 -39.29
CA LEU A 88 7.96 17.08 -39.70
C LEU A 88 9.28 16.77 -40.40
N ARG A 89 9.98 15.69 -40.00
CA ARG A 89 11.23 15.25 -40.65
C ARG A 89 11.03 14.65 -42.04
N VAL A 90 9.86 14.08 -42.32
CA VAL A 90 9.52 13.50 -43.63
C VAL A 90 8.70 14.43 -44.52
N MET A 91 8.35 15.64 -44.05
CA MET A 91 7.69 16.63 -44.90
C MET A 91 8.68 17.14 -45.95
N PRO A 92 8.34 17.03 -47.25
CA PRO A 92 9.17 17.61 -48.30
C PRO A 92 9.13 19.14 -48.14
N VAL A 93 10.29 19.78 -48.26
CA VAL A 93 10.40 21.24 -48.31
C VAL A 93 9.53 21.71 -49.47
N LYS A 94 8.47 22.45 -49.18
CA LYS A 94 7.76 23.18 -50.23
C LYS A 94 8.64 24.37 -50.60
N ASP A 95 8.96 24.45 -51.89
CA ASP A 95 9.74 25.52 -52.55
C ASP A 95 9.25 26.93 -52.17
#